data_AF-A0A427B181-F1
#
_entry.id   AF-A0A427B181-F1
#
_cell.length_a   1.000
_cell.length_b   1.000
_cell.length_c   1.000
_cell.angle_alpha   90.00
_cell.angle_beta   90.00
_cell.angle_gamma   90.00
#
_symmetry.space_group_name_H-M   'P 1'
#
loop_
_entity.id
_entity.type
_entity.pdbx_description
1 polymer ?
#
loop_
_entity_poly.entity_id
_entity_poly.type
_entity_poly.pdbx_seq_one_letter_code
_entity_poly.pdbx_strand_id
1 'polypeptide(L)'
;LRPVVETGYENLLLVRLLVELQVPSVRKSSVADGLTVEAILENWSQLKPIIMKEWDEERDALIDLFGRVRDEWIDNDLSGWIGANRFYPGVADALRFASSQLYIVTTKQARFADALLRELAGVTIPAERIYGLGTGPKVKVLKQLQEIPEHQGLSLHFVEDRLATLKNVIKEPALAGWNLYLGRWGYNTEKERAEAESILRIQLLDLSDFSKKLK
;
A
#
# COMPACT_ATOMS: atom_id res chain seq x y z
N LEU A 1 7.45 -11.99 0.15
CA LEU A 1 6.51 -11.83 1.29
C LEU A 1 5.81 -10.47 1.36
N ARG A 2 6.45 -9.35 1.00
CA ARG A 2 5.79 -8.02 0.98
C ARG A 2 4.37 -7.94 0.36
N PRO A 3 4.00 -8.70 -0.70
CA PRO A 3 2.64 -8.72 -1.24
C PRO A 3 1.53 -8.97 -0.21
N VAL A 4 1.79 -9.72 0.87
CA VAL A 4 0.77 -10.05 1.87
C VAL A 4 0.44 -8.89 2.81
N VAL A 5 1.37 -7.94 2.95
CA VAL A 5 1.29 -6.85 3.92
C VAL A 5 0.37 -5.76 3.41
N GLU A 6 -0.73 -5.54 4.12
CA GLU A 6 -1.72 -4.51 3.78
C GLU A 6 -1.45 -3.18 4.49
N THR A 7 -1.10 -3.27 5.77
CA THR A 7 -0.89 -2.13 6.66
C THR A 7 0.49 -2.19 7.29
N GLY A 8 1.05 -1.03 7.66
CA GLY A 8 2.45 -0.92 8.07
C GLY A 8 2.85 -1.84 9.23
N TYR A 9 1.99 -1.98 10.24
CA TYR A 9 2.26 -2.77 11.44
C TYR A 9 2.42 -4.28 11.15
N GLU A 10 1.80 -4.78 10.07
CA GLU A 10 1.90 -6.19 9.70
C GLU A 10 3.33 -6.60 9.34
N ASN A 11 4.20 -5.65 8.98
CA ASN A 11 5.63 -5.94 8.80
C ASN A 11 6.28 -6.42 10.10
N LEU A 12 5.88 -5.89 11.27
CA LEU A 12 6.42 -6.32 12.55
C LEU A 12 6.05 -7.77 12.82
N LEU A 13 4.79 -8.12 12.57
CA LEU A 13 4.30 -9.49 12.73
C LEU A 13 5.01 -10.45 11.77
N LEU A 14 5.15 -10.04 10.50
CA LEU A 14 5.79 -10.85 9.47
C LEU A 14 7.28 -11.09 9.80
N VAL A 15 8.02 -10.05 10.19
CA VAL A 15 9.44 -10.18 10.55
C VAL A 15 9.60 -11.08 11.78
N ARG A 16 8.78 -10.89 12.83
CA ARG A 16 8.83 -11.75 14.02
C ARG A 16 8.54 -13.21 13.68
N LEU A 17 7.53 -13.47 12.83
CA LEU A 17 7.22 -14.83 12.39
C LEU A 17 8.43 -15.44 11.68
N LEU A 18 9.04 -14.72 10.74
CA LEU A 18 10.24 -15.18 10.04
C LEU A 18 11.42 -15.49 10.97
N VAL A 19 11.58 -14.73 12.06
CA VAL A 19 12.58 -15.03 13.08
C VAL A 19 12.25 -16.34 13.81
N GLU A 20 10.99 -16.58 14.19
CA GLU A 20 10.55 -17.83 14.83
C GLU A 20 10.68 -19.07 13.93
N LEU A 21 10.60 -18.89 12.61
CA LEU A 21 10.86 -19.95 11.62
C LEU A 21 12.35 -20.34 11.61
N GLN A 22 13.25 -19.37 11.69
CA GLN A 22 14.69 -19.57 11.60
C GLN A 22 15.33 -19.95 12.94
N VAL A 23 14.74 -19.52 14.05
CA VAL A 23 15.31 -19.64 15.39
C VAL A 23 14.33 -20.39 16.30
N PRO A 24 14.43 -21.74 16.39
CA PRO A 24 13.50 -22.54 17.18
C PRO A 24 13.44 -22.16 18.66
N SER A 25 14.52 -21.63 19.23
CA SER A 25 14.59 -21.25 20.65
C SER A 25 13.75 -20.04 21.03
N VAL A 26 13.37 -19.19 20.07
CA VAL A 26 12.51 -18.01 20.32
C VAL A 26 11.08 -18.23 19.84
N ARG A 27 10.77 -19.42 19.31
CA ARG A 27 9.46 -19.79 18.79
C ARG A 27 8.42 -19.75 19.91
N LYS A 28 7.34 -19.01 19.67
CA LYS A 28 6.17 -18.93 20.56
C LYS A 28 4.89 -19.31 19.84
N SER A 29 4.83 -19.03 18.54
CA SER A 29 3.66 -19.31 17.73
C SER A 29 3.52 -20.80 17.42
N SER A 30 2.28 -21.29 17.46
CA SER A 30 1.95 -22.67 17.11
C SER A 30 2.13 -22.96 15.61
N VAL A 31 2.08 -21.90 14.79
CA VAL A 31 2.12 -21.99 13.34
C VAL A 31 3.53 -21.97 12.76
N ALA A 32 4.58 -21.67 13.54
CA ALA A 32 5.92 -21.50 12.98
C ALA A 32 6.62 -22.82 12.59
N ASP A 33 6.24 -23.94 13.19
CA ASP A 33 6.89 -25.23 12.90
C ASP A 33 6.51 -25.75 11.51
N GLY A 34 7.51 -26.04 10.67
CA GLY A 34 7.30 -26.50 9.30
C GLY A 34 6.64 -25.48 8.35
N LEU A 35 6.40 -24.24 8.78
CA LEU A 35 5.78 -23.22 7.93
C LEU A 35 6.73 -22.74 6.84
N THR A 36 6.27 -22.76 5.61
CA THR A 36 7.03 -22.31 4.44
C THR A 36 6.68 -20.86 4.05
N VAL A 37 7.55 -20.24 3.26
CA VAL A 37 7.33 -18.90 2.72
C VAL A 37 6.10 -18.87 1.82
N GLU A 38 5.88 -19.93 1.05
CA GLU A 38 4.73 -20.11 0.16
C GLU A 38 3.44 -20.19 0.98
N ALA A 39 3.44 -20.95 2.07
CA ALA A 39 2.29 -21.04 2.97
C ALA A 39 1.95 -19.69 3.61
N ILE A 40 2.96 -18.87 3.94
CA ILE A 40 2.73 -17.48 4.40
C ILE A 40 2.09 -16.63 3.30
N LEU A 41 2.61 -16.70 2.06
CA LEU A 41 2.05 -15.96 0.92
C LEU A 41 0.58 -16.26 0.70
N GLU A 42 0.19 -17.53 0.82
CA GLU A 42 -1.17 -17.98 0.53
C GLU A 42 -2.14 -17.78 1.70
N ASN A 43 -1.65 -17.87 2.95
CA ASN A 43 -2.51 -17.96 4.14
C ASN A 43 -2.32 -16.82 5.14
N TRP A 44 -1.66 -15.71 4.77
CA TRP A 44 -1.38 -14.60 5.69
C TRP A 44 -2.60 -14.09 6.45
N SER A 45 -3.77 -13.97 5.80
CA SER A 45 -5.00 -13.52 6.45
C SER A 45 -5.51 -14.47 7.53
N GLN A 46 -5.16 -15.75 7.46
CA GLN A 46 -5.50 -16.78 8.44
C GLN A 46 -4.43 -16.88 9.53
N LEU A 47 -3.15 -16.73 9.17
CA LEU A 47 -2.02 -16.77 10.11
C LEU A 47 -2.00 -15.56 11.04
N LYS A 48 -2.26 -14.36 10.51
CA LYS A 48 -2.23 -13.10 11.26
C LYS A 48 -3.05 -13.12 12.55
N PRO A 49 -4.36 -13.48 12.56
CA PRO A 49 -5.13 -13.52 13.81
C PRO A 49 -4.62 -14.56 14.82
N ILE A 50 -4.02 -15.66 14.35
CA ILE A 50 -3.44 -16.68 15.24
C ILE A 50 -2.22 -16.11 15.97
N ILE A 51 -1.24 -15.59 15.21
CA ILE A 51 0.00 -15.06 15.81
C ILE A 51 -0.25 -13.82 16.67
N MET A 52 -1.20 -12.95 16.29
CA MET A 52 -1.57 -11.81 17.13
C MET A 52 -2.10 -12.26 18.48
N LYS A 53 -2.99 -13.27 18.51
CA LYS A 53 -3.53 -13.82 19.75
C LYS A 53 -2.45 -14.51 20.58
N GLU A 54 -1.61 -15.33 19.97
CA GLU A 54 -0.57 -16.10 20.68
C GLU A 54 0.56 -15.22 21.22
N TRP A 55 0.78 -14.07 20.58
CA TRP A 55 1.78 -13.10 21.03
C TRP A 55 1.21 -12.01 21.94
N ASP A 56 -0.10 -12.03 22.21
CA ASP A 56 -0.82 -11.02 23.00
C ASP A 56 -0.65 -9.61 22.42
N GLU A 57 -0.77 -9.50 21.09
CA GLU A 57 -0.57 -8.26 20.34
C GLU A 57 -1.91 -7.64 19.92
N GLU A 58 -2.09 -6.37 20.25
CA GLU A 58 -3.29 -5.61 19.89
C GLU A 58 -3.08 -4.74 18.65
N ARG A 59 -4.03 -4.79 17.71
CA ARG A 59 -3.93 -4.13 16.41
C ARG A 59 -3.63 -2.63 16.53
N ASP A 60 -4.45 -1.93 17.33
CA ASP A 60 -4.39 -0.47 17.41
C ASP A 60 -3.13 -0.03 18.16
N ALA A 61 -2.73 -0.77 19.20
CA ALA A 61 -1.46 -0.54 19.89
C ALA A 61 -0.26 -0.68 18.95
N LEU A 62 -0.25 -1.67 18.06
CA LEU A 62 0.81 -1.85 17.06
C LEU A 62 0.80 -0.74 16.00
N ILE A 63 -0.37 -0.28 15.57
CA ILE A 63 -0.48 0.87 14.65
C ILE A 63 0.10 2.13 15.29
N ASP A 64 -0.26 2.40 16.54
CA ASP A 64 0.20 3.56 17.28
C ASP A 64 1.70 3.49 17.54
N LEU A 65 2.22 2.35 17.99
CA LEU A 65 3.65 2.14 18.18
C LEU A 65 4.43 2.34 16.87
N PHE A 66 3.96 1.75 15.77
CA PHE A 66 4.61 1.89 14.46
C PHE A 66 4.59 3.35 13.96
N GLY A 67 3.54 4.10 14.26
CA GLY A 67 3.45 5.53 14.00
C GLY A 67 4.46 6.32 14.84
N ARG A 68 4.39 6.18 16.16
CA ARG A 68 5.23 6.93 17.12
C ARG A 68 6.72 6.74 16.88
N VAL A 69 7.20 5.52 16.67
CA VAL A 69 8.63 5.26 16.41
C VAL A 69 9.12 5.99 15.16
N ARG A 70 8.25 6.15 14.15
CA ARG A 70 8.59 6.88 12.93
C ARG A 70 8.52 8.38 13.11
N ASP A 71 7.58 8.87 13.92
CA ASP A 71 7.54 10.28 14.30
C ASP A 71 8.81 10.64 15.08
N GLU A 72 9.17 9.85 16.09
CA GLU A 72 10.40 10.01 16.87
C GLU A 72 11.65 9.96 15.97
N TRP A 73 11.70 9.08 14.98
CA TRP A 73 12.82 9.08 14.02
C TRP A 73 12.83 10.35 13.17
N ILE A 74 11.70 10.80 12.64
CA ILE A 74 11.62 12.03 11.84
C ILE A 74 12.05 13.26 12.67
N ASP A 75 11.61 13.35 13.93
CA ASP A 75 11.90 14.47 14.82
C ASP A 75 13.40 14.54 15.17
N ASN A 76 14.06 13.39 15.31
CA ASN A 76 15.48 13.30 15.70
C ASN A 76 16.45 13.26 14.51
N ASP A 77 16.04 12.65 13.38
CA ASP A 77 16.87 12.44 12.20
C ASP A 77 16.01 12.28 10.93
N LEU A 78 15.44 13.41 10.47
CA LEU A 78 14.70 13.46 9.22
C LEU A 78 15.53 12.96 8.03
N SER A 79 16.82 13.30 7.95
CA SER A 79 17.67 12.93 6.82
C SER A 79 17.86 11.42 6.74
N GLY A 80 18.15 10.75 7.86
CA GLY A 80 18.24 9.30 7.91
C GLY A 80 16.91 8.62 7.63
N TRP A 81 15.79 9.16 8.15
CA TRP A 81 14.46 8.64 7.83
C TRP A 81 14.13 8.74 6.34
N ILE A 82 14.41 9.88 5.70
CA ILE A 82 14.24 10.09 4.27
C ILE A 82 15.18 9.17 3.46
N GLY A 83 16.44 9.05 3.87
CA GLY A 83 17.44 8.18 3.24
C GLY A 83 17.10 6.69 3.27
N ALA A 84 16.25 6.26 4.21
CA ALA A 84 15.73 4.89 4.27
C ALA A 84 14.62 4.61 3.25
N ASN A 85 14.16 5.61 2.51
CA ASN A 85 13.07 5.51 1.54
C ASN A 85 13.56 5.83 0.12
N ARG A 86 12.85 5.33 -0.89
CA ARG A 86 13.11 5.62 -2.30
C ARG A 86 11.84 5.57 -3.13
N PHE A 87 11.73 6.45 -4.11
CA PHE A 87 10.77 6.30 -5.20
C PHE A 87 11.32 5.34 -6.26
N TYR A 88 10.41 4.70 -6.98
CA TYR A 88 10.79 3.99 -8.20
C TYR A 88 11.32 4.99 -9.24
N PRO A 89 12.30 4.61 -10.06
CA PRO A 89 12.86 5.49 -11.09
C PRO A 89 11.75 6.12 -11.96
N GLY A 90 11.83 7.43 -12.19
CA GLY A 90 10.87 8.19 -13.01
C GLY A 90 9.58 8.63 -12.32
N VAL A 91 9.19 8.02 -11.18
CA VAL A 91 7.93 8.37 -10.50
C VAL A 91 7.94 9.80 -9.97
N ALA A 92 9.03 10.25 -9.35
CA ALA A 92 9.14 11.60 -8.82
C ALA A 92 8.88 12.66 -9.90
N ASP A 93 9.53 12.52 -11.07
CA ASP A 93 9.32 13.43 -12.19
C ASP A 93 7.92 13.29 -12.78
N ALA A 94 7.39 12.08 -12.89
CA ALA A 94 6.04 11.85 -13.38
C ALA A 94 4.99 12.58 -12.51
N LEU A 95 5.14 12.54 -11.19
CA LEU A 95 4.27 13.25 -10.27
C LEU A 95 4.46 14.77 -10.37
N ARG A 96 5.70 15.25 -10.50
CA ARG A 96 6.01 16.69 -10.56
C ARG A 96 5.47 17.35 -11.82
N PHE A 97 5.55 16.66 -12.96
CA PHE A 97 5.11 17.17 -14.25
C PHE A 97 3.73 16.67 -14.64
N ALA A 98 2.94 16.17 -13.69
CA ALA A 98 1.64 15.62 -13.99
C ALA A 98 0.69 16.70 -14.52
N SER A 99 0.09 16.47 -15.68
CA SER A 99 -0.95 17.33 -16.24
C SER A 99 -2.34 17.06 -15.62
N SER A 100 -2.52 15.88 -15.05
CA SER A 100 -3.75 15.47 -14.36
C SER A 100 -3.76 15.87 -12.89
N GLN A 101 -4.95 16.08 -12.33
CA GLN A 101 -5.08 16.32 -10.89
C GLN A 101 -4.77 15.04 -10.10
N LEU A 102 -3.80 15.15 -9.19
CA LEU A 102 -3.32 14.02 -8.40
C LEU A 102 -4.01 13.92 -7.03
N TYR A 103 -4.25 12.68 -6.64
CA TYR A 103 -4.74 12.24 -5.33
C TYR A 103 -3.92 11.05 -4.85
N ILE A 104 -3.66 10.98 -3.55
CA ILE A 104 -2.94 9.88 -2.92
C ILE A 104 -3.91 9.12 -2.02
N VAL A 105 -4.11 7.83 -2.28
CA VAL A 105 -4.97 6.97 -1.47
C VAL A 105 -4.14 5.82 -0.92
N THR A 106 -3.78 5.87 0.37
CA THR A 106 -2.80 4.99 1.00
C THR A 106 -3.22 4.51 2.37
N THR A 107 -2.74 3.32 2.77
CA THR A 107 -2.88 2.80 4.13
C THR A 107 -1.76 3.29 5.06
N LYS A 108 -0.86 4.14 4.57
CA LYS A 108 0.14 4.87 5.36
C LYS A 108 -0.51 6.09 6.01
N GLN A 109 -0.08 6.48 7.22
CA GLN A 109 -0.50 7.77 7.80
C GLN A 109 -0.10 8.93 6.87
N ALA A 110 -1.02 9.88 6.64
CA ALA A 110 -0.92 10.91 5.61
C ALA A 110 0.36 11.76 5.72
N ARG A 111 0.72 12.18 6.95
CA ARG A 111 1.93 12.98 7.23
C ARG A 111 3.22 12.36 6.69
N PHE A 112 3.30 11.03 6.67
CA PHE A 112 4.47 10.36 6.14
C PHE A 112 4.48 10.24 4.62
N ALA A 113 3.30 10.14 4.01
CA ALA A 113 3.20 10.18 2.55
C ALA A 113 3.58 11.58 2.06
N ASP A 114 3.07 12.62 2.73
CA ASP A 114 3.39 14.02 2.49
C ASP A 114 4.90 14.28 2.60
N ALA A 115 5.53 13.91 3.72
CA ALA A 115 6.97 14.07 3.90
C ALA A 115 7.78 13.41 2.78
N LEU A 116 7.42 12.19 2.35
CA LEU A 116 8.12 11.53 1.24
C LEU A 116 7.92 12.24 -0.09
N LEU A 117 6.71 12.68 -0.40
CA LEU A 117 6.41 13.42 -1.63
C LEU A 117 7.19 14.73 -1.68
N ARG A 118 7.24 15.46 -0.57
CA ARG A 118 7.96 16.72 -0.47
C ARG A 118 9.46 16.53 -0.58
N GLU A 119 10.05 15.67 0.26
CA GLU A 119 11.51 15.55 0.39
C GLU A 119 12.15 14.75 -0.74
N LEU A 120 11.51 13.69 -1.24
CA LEU A 120 12.09 12.83 -2.29
C LEU A 120 11.59 13.13 -3.70
N ALA A 121 10.35 13.63 -3.84
CA ALA A 121 9.81 13.97 -5.15
C ALA A 121 9.79 15.48 -5.42
N GLY A 122 9.99 16.34 -4.43
CA GLY A 122 9.84 17.78 -4.59
C GLY A 122 8.42 18.15 -5.06
N VAL A 123 7.41 17.37 -4.65
CA VAL A 123 6.00 17.55 -5.02
C VAL A 123 5.22 17.89 -3.76
N THR A 124 4.46 18.98 -3.80
CA THR A 124 3.50 19.32 -2.75
C THR A 124 2.09 19.00 -3.25
N ILE A 125 1.44 18.02 -2.61
CA ILE A 125 0.02 17.71 -2.84
C ILE A 125 -0.75 18.28 -1.65
N PRO A 126 -1.81 19.08 -1.87
CA PRO A 126 -2.64 19.58 -0.78
C PRO A 126 -3.16 18.48 0.13
N ALA A 127 -3.20 18.74 1.43
CA ALA A 127 -3.49 17.73 2.45
C ALA A 127 -4.88 17.08 2.26
N GLU A 128 -5.86 17.83 1.77
CA GLU A 128 -7.20 17.35 1.45
C GLU A 128 -7.23 16.33 0.29
N ARG A 129 -6.12 16.20 -0.46
CA ARG A 129 -5.95 15.23 -1.54
C ARG A 129 -5.09 14.02 -1.15
N ILE A 130 -4.67 13.94 0.12
CA ILE A 130 -3.91 12.82 0.68
C ILE A 130 -4.78 12.04 1.66
N TYR A 131 -5.39 10.96 1.16
CA TYR A 131 -6.21 10.04 1.94
C TYR A 131 -5.34 8.93 2.54
N GLY A 132 -4.92 9.15 3.78
CA GLY A 132 -4.07 8.21 4.52
C GLY A 132 -4.83 7.22 5.42
N LEU A 133 -4.08 6.53 6.27
CA LEU A 133 -4.64 5.66 7.31
C LEU A 133 -5.70 6.41 8.13
N GLY A 134 -6.88 5.80 8.30
CA GLY A 134 -8.00 6.38 9.04
C GLY A 134 -9.06 7.07 8.18
N THR A 135 -8.80 7.32 6.88
CA THR A 135 -9.81 7.93 5.99
C THR A 135 -10.88 6.94 5.49
N GLY A 136 -10.79 5.67 5.90
CA GLY A 136 -11.69 4.59 5.51
C GLY A 136 -11.17 3.74 4.35
N PRO A 137 -11.94 2.72 3.91
CA PRO A 137 -11.54 1.83 2.83
C PRO A 137 -11.36 2.59 1.51
N LYS A 138 -10.39 2.18 0.68
CA LYS A 138 -10.11 2.85 -0.60
C LYS A 138 -11.34 2.98 -1.50
N VAL A 139 -12.19 1.94 -1.55
CA VAL A 139 -13.49 1.97 -2.25
C VAL A 139 -14.35 3.17 -1.83
N LYS A 140 -14.43 3.46 -0.53
CA LYS A 140 -15.21 4.59 -0.01
C LYS A 140 -14.60 5.91 -0.46
N VAL A 141 -13.27 6.03 -0.40
CA VAL A 141 -12.55 7.22 -0.86
C VAL A 141 -12.79 7.45 -2.36
N LEU A 142 -12.73 6.42 -3.20
CA LEU A 142 -13.00 6.55 -4.64
C LEU A 142 -14.45 7.00 -4.92
N LYS A 143 -15.43 6.50 -4.16
CA LYS A 143 -16.83 6.97 -4.24
C LYS A 143 -16.95 8.45 -3.88
N GLN A 144 -16.28 8.88 -2.81
CA GLN A 144 -16.26 10.30 -2.42
C GLN A 144 -15.59 11.16 -3.50
N LEU A 145 -14.47 10.69 -4.06
CA LEU A 145 -13.75 11.43 -5.11
C LEU A 145 -14.60 11.60 -6.37
N GLN A 146 -15.30 10.58 -6.85
CA GLN A 146 -16.14 10.72 -8.04
C GLN A 146 -17.38 11.61 -7.84
N GLU A 147 -17.81 11.85 -6.59
CA GLU A 147 -18.97 12.69 -6.25
C GLU A 147 -18.61 14.18 -6.18
N ILE A 148 -17.31 14.53 -6.18
CA ILE A 148 -16.85 15.92 -6.21
C ILE A 148 -17.34 16.59 -7.50
N PRO A 149 -18.03 17.75 -7.43
CA PRO A 149 -18.59 18.43 -8.61
C PRO A 149 -17.56 18.73 -9.70
N GLU A 150 -16.35 19.13 -9.31
CA GLU A 150 -15.25 19.45 -10.22
C GLU A 150 -14.71 18.23 -10.98
N HIS A 151 -15.02 17.02 -10.51
CA HIS A 151 -14.62 15.78 -11.16
C HIS A 151 -15.68 15.24 -12.13
N GLN A 152 -16.86 15.84 -12.19
CA GLN A 152 -17.92 15.39 -13.10
C GLN A 152 -17.47 15.53 -14.56
N GLY A 153 -17.64 14.45 -15.32
CA GLY A 153 -17.22 14.39 -16.72
C GLY A 153 -15.72 14.15 -16.96
N LEU A 154 -14.90 14.09 -15.90
CA LEU A 154 -13.49 13.71 -16.02
C LEU A 154 -13.33 12.19 -16.17
N SER A 155 -12.24 11.78 -16.82
CA SER A 155 -11.81 10.38 -16.78
C SER A 155 -11.05 10.11 -15.49
N LEU A 156 -11.56 9.17 -14.69
CA LEU A 156 -10.98 8.81 -13.41
C LEU A 156 -10.08 7.57 -13.55
N HIS A 157 -8.86 7.67 -13.06
CA HIS A 157 -7.85 6.61 -13.15
C HIS A 157 -7.38 6.22 -11.74
N PHE A 158 -7.38 4.92 -11.45
CA PHE A 158 -6.89 4.38 -10.19
C PHE A 158 -5.74 3.40 -10.43
N VAL A 159 -4.55 3.79 -9.99
CA VAL A 159 -3.32 2.99 -10.09
C VAL A 159 -2.99 2.41 -8.73
N GLU A 160 -2.83 1.08 -8.67
CA GLU A 160 -2.64 0.32 -7.43
C GLU A 160 -1.69 -0.86 -7.70
N ASP A 161 -0.94 -1.32 -6.71
CA ASP A 161 -0.07 -2.49 -6.87
C ASP A 161 -0.62 -3.78 -6.25
N ARG A 162 -1.71 -3.66 -5.47
CA ARG A 162 -2.41 -4.79 -4.85
C ARG A 162 -3.68 -5.19 -5.60
N LEU A 163 -3.67 -6.38 -6.20
CA LEU A 163 -4.79 -6.92 -6.97
C LEU A 163 -6.09 -7.03 -6.16
N ALA A 164 -6.01 -7.46 -4.89
CA ALA A 164 -7.19 -7.58 -4.02
C ALA A 164 -7.95 -6.25 -3.87
N THR A 165 -7.24 -5.12 -3.82
CA THR A 165 -7.85 -3.78 -3.77
C THR A 165 -8.62 -3.50 -5.06
N LEU A 166 -8.02 -3.76 -6.23
CA LEU A 166 -8.69 -3.57 -7.53
C LEU A 166 -9.94 -4.44 -7.68
N LYS A 167 -9.88 -5.70 -7.23
CA LYS A 167 -11.05 -6.59 -7.20
C LYS A 167 -12.17 -6.04 -6.32
N ASN A 168 -11.85 -5.44 -5.17
CA ASN A 168 -12.85 -4.81 -4.33
C ASN A 168 -13.48 -3.57 -4.99
N VAL A 169 -12.72 -2.82 -5.79
CA VAL A 169 -13.28 -1.72 -6.61
C VAL A 169 -14.21 -2.26 -7.69
N ILE A 170 -13.86 -3.36 -8.36
CA ILE A 170 -14.71 -3.98 -9.40
C ILE A 170 -16.04 -4.50 -8.84
N LYS A 171 -16.06 -5.00 -7.60
CA LYS A 171 -17.28 -5.46 -6.92
C LYS A 171 -18.30 -4.35 -6.68
N GLU A 172 -17.93 -3.09 -6.87
CA GLU A 172 -18.75 -1.93 -6.58
C GLU A 172 -19.28 -1.31 -7.88
N PRO A 173 -20.56 -1.54 -8.24
CA PRO A 173 -21.10 -1.07 -9.51
C PRO A 173 -21.01 0.44 -9.71
N ALA A 174 -21.11 1.21 -8.61
CA ALA A 174 -20.97 2.67 -8.62
C ALA A 174 -19.58 3.15 -9.07
N LEU A 175 -18.55 2.29 -9.03
CA LEU A 175 -17.19 2.57 -9.47
C LEU A 175 -16.90 2.03 -10.89
N ALA A 176 -17.93 1.67 -11.65
CA ALA A 176 -17.76 1.11 -12.99
C ALA A 176 -17.06 2.06 -13.99
N GLY A 177 -17.16 3.37 -13.77
CA GLY A 177 -16.50 4.39 -14.61
C GLY A 177 -15.00 4.57 -14.38
N TRP A 178 -14.42 3.96 -13.35
CA TRP A 178 -12.98 4.07 -13.07
C TRP A 178 -12.16 3.17 -14.00
N ASN A 179 -11.11 3.75 -14.58
CA ASN A 179 -10.04 3.03 -15.27
C ASN A 179 -9.07 2.47 -14.23
N LEU A 180 -8.90 1.15 -14.19
CA LEU A 180 -8.14 0.47 -13.15
C LEU A 180 -6.83 -0.07 -13.68
N TYR A 181 -5.74 0.21 -12.97
CA TYR A 181 -4.40 -0.21 -13.35
C TYR A 181 -3.71 -0.98 -12.23
N LEU A 182 -3.17 -2.15 -12.56
CA LEU A 182 -2.24 -2.86 -11.69
C LEU A 182 -0.80 -2.53 -12.10
N GLY A 183 -0.07 -1.85 -11.23
CA GLY A 183 1.35 -1.52 -11.45
C GLY A 183 2.23 -2.77 -11.36
N ARG A 184 2.85 -3.19 -12.48
CA ARG A 184 3.69 -4.40 -12.55
C ARG A 184 4.97 -4.32 -11.70
N TRP A 185 5.39 -3.11 -11.34
CA TRP A 185 6.62 -2.84 -10.58
C TRP A 185 6.45 -2.87 -9.05
N GLY A 186 5.20 -2.90 -8.57
CA GLY A 186 4.90 -2.91 -7.14
C GLY A 186 5.00 -4.30 -6.52
N TYR A 187 4.46 -4.47 -5.32
CA TYR A 187 4.62 -5.70 -4.55
C TYR A 187 3.58 -6.78 -4.89
N ASN A 188 3.34 -7.06 -6.17
CA ASN A 188 2.51 -8.19 -6.61
C ASN A 188 3.36 -9.39 -7.08
N THR A 189 2.78 -10.57 -6.99
CA THR A 189 3.34 -11.84 -7.45
C THR A 189 3.08 -12.09 -8.94
N GLU A 190 3.80 -13.03 -9.55
CA GLU A 190 3.54 -13.47 -10.93
C GLU A 190 2.12 -14.04 -11.08
N LYS A 191 1.67 -14.82 -10.09
CA LYS A 191 0.31 -15.37 -10.03
C LYS A 191 -0.75 -14.26 -10.04
N GLU A 192 -0.56 -13.20 -9.26
CA GLU A 192 -1.47 -12.06 -9.25
C GLU A 192 -1.45 -11.29 -10.58
N ARG A 193 -0.29 -11.13 -11.22
CA ARG A 193 -0.24 -10.50 -12.55
C ARG A 193 -0.96 -11.33 -13.61
N ALA A 194 -0.73 -12.64 -13.66
CA ALA A 194 -1.42 -13.54 -14.58
C ALA A 194 -2.93 -13.55 -14.34
N GLU A 195 -3.37 -13.52 -13.08
CA GLU A 195 -4.79 -13.38 -12.75
C GLU A 195 -5.34 -12.03 -13.21
N ALA A 196 -4.62 -10.94 -12.99
CA ALA A 196 -5.06 -9.61 -13.42
C ALA A 196 -5.20 -9.50 -14.94
N GLU A 197 -4.35 -10.15 -15.74
CA GLU A 197 -4.47 -10.22 -17.20
C GLU A 197 -5.77 -10.90 -17.65
N SER A 198 -6.31 -11.83 -16.86
CA SER A 198 -7.60 -12.47 -17.14
C SER A 198 -8.82 -11.58 -16.80
N ILE A 199 -8.62 -10.47 -16.08
CA ILE A 199 -9.69 -9.58 -15.64
C ILE A 199 -9.79 -8.38 -16.59
N LEU A 200 -10.79 -8.39 -17.49
CA LEU A 200 -10.99 -7.36 -18.52
C LEU A 200 -11.00 -5.91 -18.00
N ARG A 201 -11.43 -5.69 -16.75
CA ARG A 201 -11.49 -4.37 -16.10
C ARG A 201 -10.15 -3.84 -15.59
N ILE A 202 -9.11 -4.66 -15.52
CA ILE A 202 -7.79 -4.28 -15.01
C ILE A 202 -6.80 -4.22 -16.17
N GLN A 203 -6.13 -3.08 -16.30
CA GLN A 203 -5.01 -2.93 -17.22
C GLN A 203 -3.71 -3.11 -16.45
N LEU A 204 -2.81 -3.96 -16.94
CA LEU A 204 -1.46 -3.97 -16.41
C LEU A 204 -0.71 -2.73 -16.88
N LEU A 205 0.03 -2.11 -15.96
CA LEU A 205 0.80 -0.91 -16.23
C LEU A 205 2.27 -1.14 -15.90
N ASP A 206 3.15 -0.88 -16.86
CA ASP A 206 4.59 -0.87 -16.63
C ASP A 206 5.06 0.51 -16.12
N LEU A 207 6.18 0.52 -15.39
CA LEU A 207 6.68 1.72 -14.72
C LEU A 207 7.03 2.83 -15.72
N SER A 208 7.58 2.45 -16.87
CA SER A 208 7.89 3.38 -17.96
C SER A 208 6.63 4.03 -18.52
N ASP A 209 5.55 3.26 -18.64
CA ASP A 209 4.30 3.74 -19.23
C ASP A 209 3.54 4.60 -18.25
N PHE A 210 3.53 4.25 -16.96
CA PHE A 210 3.05 5.14 -15.91
C PHE A 210 3.77 6.50 -15.96
N SER A 211 5.09 6.47 -16.02
CA SER A 211 5.90 7.70 -16.01
C SER A 211 5.71 8.56 -17.27
N LYS A 212 5.35 7.96 -18.40
CA LYS A 212 5.04 8.66 -19.65
C LYS A 212 3.61 9.17 -19.72
N LYS A 213 2.64 8.39 -19.21
CA LYS A 213 1.20 8.73 -19.26
C LYS A 213 0.82 9.82 -18.27
N LEU A 214 1.58 9.97 -17.19
CA LEU A 214 1.29 10.97 -16.17
C LEU A 214 1.82 12.37 -16.54
N LYS A 215 2.95 12.44 -17.26
CA LYS A 215 3.53 13.67 -17.81
C LYS A 215 2.69 14.18 -18.98
#